data_AF-A0A8T0D8X0-F1
#
_entry.id   AF-A0A8T0D8X0-F1
#
_cell.length_a   1.000
_cell.length_b   1.000
_cell.length_c   1.000
_cell.angle_alpha   90.00
_cell.angle_beta   90.00
_cell.angle_gamma   90.00
#
_symmetry.space_group_name_H-M   'P 1'
#
loop_
_entity.id
_entity.type
_entity.pdbx_description
1 polymer ?
#
loop_
_entity_poly.entity_id
_entity_poly.type
_entity_poly.pdbx_seq_one_letter_code
_entity_poly.pdbx_strand_id
1 'polypeptide(L)'
;MNTCSNSALSDSFDIPERFVDPICVLGCWVTDICATRLKYTRYALTETLALEKAVKTATKHVNLDETLMVVTADHSHAYGVIGYANRRRQVLNLDNSRLALDGYPYHISAYFSGPGGSAKQPRGDPSNDRIF
;
A
#
# COMPACT_ATOMS: atom_id res chain seq x y z
N MET A 1 -23.51 -6.33 11.99
CA MET A 1 -22.25 -5.57 12.08
C MET A 1 -21.34 -6.35 13.01
N ASN A 2 -20.54 -7.28 12.46
CA ASN A 2 -19.63 -8.10 13.25
C ASN A 2 -18.21 -7.62 13.00
N THR A 3 -17.54 -7.26 14.08
CA THR A 3 -16.12 -6.90 14.15
C THR A 3 -15.27 -8.16 13.98
N CYS A 4 -14.36 -8.18 13.00
CA CYS A 4 -13.30 -9.18 12.97
C CYS A 4 -12.30 -8.86 14.09
N SER A 5 -12.23 -9.74 15.09
CA SER A 5 -11.27 -9.67 16.20
C SER A 5 -9.87 -10.11 15.74
N ASN A 6 -8.86 -9.35 16.17
CA ASN A 6 -7.43 -9.58 15.94
C ASN A 6 -6.88 -10.80 16.71
N SER A 7 -7.26 -12.03 16.35
CA SER A 7 -6.79 -13.23 17.05
C SER A 7 -6.20 -14.33 16.16
N ALA A 8 -5.73 -14.03 14.95
CA ALA A 8 -5.26 -15.05 14.01
C ALA A 8 -3.81 -14.84 13.52
N LEU A 9 -2.89 -14.42 14.40
CA LEU A 9 -1.49 -14.13 14.01
C LEU A 9 -0.41 -15.03 14.66
N SER A 10 -0.74 -16.14 15.32
CA SER A 10 0.31 -17.03 15.89
C SER A 10 0.12 -18.53 15.72
N ASP A 11 -1.04 -19.01 15.32
CA ASP A 11 -1.29 -20.46 15.36
C ASP A 11 -1.21 -21.01 13.94
N SER A 12 -0.30 -21.97 13.77
CA SER A 12 0.00 -22.74 12.56
C SER A 12 -1.16 -22.81 11.57
N PHE A 13 -0.97 -22.19 10.41
CA PHE A 13 -1.83 -22.37 9.24
C PHE A 13 -1.61 -23.79 8.70
N ASP A 14 -2.24 -24.77 9.34
CA ASP A 14 -2.32 -26.15 8.84
C ASP A 14 -3.27 -26.17 7.63
N ILE A 15 -2.69 -26.31 6.44
CA ILE A 15 -3.43 -26.41 5.19
C ILE A 15 -3.87 -27.88 5.02
N PRO A 16 -5.17 -28.21 5.07
CA PRO A 16 -5.64 -29.56 4.77
C PRO A 16 -5.37 -29.93 3.30
N GLU A 17 -5.08 -31.20 3.04
CA GLU A 17 -4.66 -31.73 1.73
C GLU A 17 -5.67 -31.56 0.57
N ARG A 18 -6.90 -31.10 0.85
CA ARG A 18 -7.91 -30.86 -0.19
C ARG A 18 -8.89 -29.76 0.21
N PHE A 19 -8.80 -28.62 -0.48
CA PHE A 19 -9.78 -27.55 -0.37
C PHE A 19 -10.91 -27.77 -1.37
N VAL A 20 -12.15 -27.88 -0.85
CA VAL A 20 -13.37 -27.95 -1.69
C VAL A 20 -14.07 -26.58 -1.75
N ASP A 21 -13.70 -25.66 -0.86
CA ASP A 21 -14.27 -24.32 -0.74
C ASP A 21 -13.29 -23.23 -1.24
N PRO A 22 -13.78 -22.09 -1.77
CA PRO A 22 -12.92 -20.98 -2.15
C PRO A 22 -12.27 -20.33 -0.91
N ILE A 23 -10.96 -20.09 -0.98
CA ILE A 23 -10.21 -19.34 0.04
C ILE A 23 -10.18 -17.86 -0.33
N CYS A 24 -10.58 -16.98 0.60
CA CYS A 24 -10.50 -15.52 0.44
C CYS A 24 -9.43 -14.93 1.38
N VAL A 25 -8.46 -14.21 0.83
CA VAL A 25 -7.43 -13.47 1.58
C VAL A 25 -7.66 -11.97 1.38
N LEU A 26 -7.81 -11.22 2.47
CA LEU A 26 -8.12 -9.78 2.45
C LEU A 26 -6.98 -8.95 3.04
N GLY A 27 -6.48 -7.99 2.26
CA GLY A 27 -5.50 -6.97 2.69
C GLY A 27 -6.16 -5.66 3.14
N CYS A 28 -7.17 -5.73 4.02
CA CYS A 28 -8.07 -4.61 4.34
C CYS A 28 -7.37 -3.33 4.86
N TRP A 29 -6.22 -3.48 5.52
CA TRP A 29 -5.49 -2.35 6.12
C TRP A 29 -4.93 -1.35 5.10
N VAL A 30 -4.79 -1.74 3.82
CA VAL A 30 -4.33 -0.83 2.76
C VAL A 30 -5.24 0.39 2.67
N THR A 31 -6.56 0.20 2.70
CA THR A 31 -7.55 1.29 2.61
C THR A 31 -7.54 2.20 3.84
N ASP A 32 -7.49 1.62 5.05
CA ASP A 32 -7.51 2.38 6.30
C ASP A 32 -6.31 3.33 6.44
N ILE A 33 -5.13 2.86 6.01
CA ILE A 33 -3.91 3.65 6.02
C ILE A 33 -3.98 4.83 5.04
N CYS A 34 -4.61 4.63 3.88
CA CYS A 34 -4.77 5.66 2.86
C CYS A 34 -5.76 6.76 3.29
N ALA A 35 -6.81 6.39 4.03
CA ALA A 35 -7.99 7.24 4.20
C ALA A 35 -7.96 8.19 5.40
N THR A 36 -7.39 7.83 6.55
CA THR A 36 -7.86 8.47 7.80
C THR A 36 -6.82 9.10 8.73
N ARG A 37 -5.52 8.75 8.71
CA ARG A 37 -4.69 9.16 9.87
C ARG A 37 -3.26 9.64 9.69
N LEU A 38 -2.48 9.18 8.70
CA LEU A 38 -1.02 9.26 8.91
C LEU A 38 -0.13 9.73 7.74
N LYS A 39 -0.65 10.16 6.58
CA LYS A 39 0.19 10.60 5.44
C LYS A 39 1.15 9.54 4.88
N TYR A 40 1.18 8.31 5.39
CA TYR A 40 2.27 7.38 5.10
C TYR A 40 1.92 6.40 3.98
N THR A 41 2.23 6.80 2.74
CA THR A 41 2.42 5.88 1.61
C THR A 41 3.26 4.66 2.02
N ARG A 42 4.26 4.86 2.88
CA ARG A 42 5.10 3.79 3.42
C ARG A 42 4.29 2.63 3.98
N TYR A 43 3.31 2.89 4.84
CA TYR A 43 2.53 1.82 5.46
C TYR A 43 1.65 1.11 4.43
N ALA A 44 1.00 1.86 3.53
CA ALA A 44 0.15 1.27 2.49
C ALA A 44 0.95 0.35 1.54
N LEU A 45 2.16 0.77 1.16
CA LEU A 45 3.06 -0.06 0.34
C LEU A 45 3.62 -1.25 1.13
N THR A 46 3.90 -1.10 2.43
CA THR A 46 4.32 -2.23 3.28
C THR A 46 3.21 -3.28 3.43
N GLU A 47 1.96 -2.87 3.62
CA GLU A 47 0.82 -3.80 3.67
C GLU A 47 0.60 -4.47 2.30
N THR A 48 0.78 -3.73 1.21
CA THR A 48 0.75 -4.30 -0.15
C THR A 48 1.85 -5.36 -0.33
N LEU A 49 3.04 -5.15 0.25
CA LEU A 49 4.11 -6.14 0.25
C LEU A 49 3.76 -7.38 1.11
N ALA A 50 3.02 -7.19 2.21
CA ALA A 50 2.51 -8.31 3.00
C ALA A 50 1.49 -9.15 2.22
N LEU A 51 0.58 -8.50 1.47
CA LEU A 51 -0.35 -9.18 0.57
C LEU A 51 0.41 -9.93 -0.55
N GLU A 52 1.43 -9.32 -1.15
CA GLU A 52 2.28 -9.97 -2.14
C GLU A 52 2.97 -11.23 -1.58
N LYS A 53 3.45 -11.16 -0.33
CA LYS A 53 4.03 -12.31 0.36
C LYS A 53 3.00 -13.41 0.61
N ALA A 54 1.76 -13.06 0.95
CA ALA A 54 0.67 -14.02 1.14
C ALA A 54 0.33 -14.73 -0.17
N VAL A 55 0.20 -13.99 -1.27
CA VAL A 55 -0.03 -14.55 -2.62
C VAL A 55 1.10 -15.49 -3.01
N LYS A 56 2.37 -15.07 -2.88
CA LYS A 56 3.53 -15.92 -3.17
C LYS A 56 3.56 -17.20 -2.34
N THR A 57 3.15 -17.13 -1.09
CA THR A 57 3.07 -18.31 -0.22
C THR A 57 1.97 -19.24 -0.73
N ALA A 58 0.77 -18.72 -0.96
CA ALA A 58 -0.35 -19.50 -1.49
C ALA A 58 -0.01 -20.18 -2.82
N THR A 59 0.64 -19.48 -3.76
CA THR A 59 1.06 -20.06 -5.05
C THR A 59 1.99 -21.26 -4.89
N LYS A 60 2.82 -21.31 -3.84
CA LYS A 60 3.72 -22.45 -3.58
C LYS A 60 2.99 -23.67 -3.01
N HIS A 61 1.76 -23.51 -2.54
CA HIS A 61 0.99 -24.55 -1.87
C HIS A 61 -0.19 -25.05 -2.70
N VAL A 62 -0.39 -24.56 -3.93
CA VAL A 62 -1.50 -24.96 -4.81
C VAL A 62 -1.00 -25.45 -6.16
N ASN A 63 -1.75 -26.37 -6.77
CA ASN A 63 -1.56 -26.76 -8.17
C ASN A 63 -2.34 -25.81 -9.09
N LEU A 64 -1.64 -25.01 -9.89
CA LEU A 64 -2.26 -24.01 -10.77
C LEU A 64 -3.07 -24.61 -11.93
N ASP A 65 -2.84 -25.88 -12.29
CA ASP A 65 -3.64 -26.58 -13.31
C ASP A 65 -5.06 -26.90 -12.82
N GLU A 66 -5.25 -26.93 -11.50
CA GLU A 66 -6.52 -27.28 -10.84
C GLU A 66 -7.07 -26.12 -9.98
N THR A 67 -6.30 -25.03 -9.82
CA THR A 67 -6.62 -23.92 -8.92
C THR A 67 -6.61 -22.59 -9.65
N LEU A 68 -7.77 -21.93 -9.72
CA LEU A 68 -7.88 -20.55 -10.19
C LEU A 68 -7.54 -19.58 -9.04
N MET A 69 -6.51 -18.75 -9.24
CA MET A 69 -6.15 -17.67 -8.32
C MET A 69 -6.49 -16.32 -8.95
N VAL A 70 -7.30 -15.52 -8.24
CA VAL A 70 -7.67 -14.16 -8.67
C VAL A 70 -7.22 -13.17 -7.61
N VAL A 71 -6.50 -12.14 -8.04
CA VAL A 71 -6.10 -11.00 -7.19
C VAL A 71 -6.77 -9.76 -7.76
N THR A 72 -7.54 -9.06 -6.93
CA THR A 72 -8.25 -7.84 -7.32
C THR A 72 -8.20 -6.81 -6.20
N ALA A 73 -8.53 -5.57 -6.54
CA ALA A 73 -8.92 -4.53 -5.60
C ALA A 73 -10.43 -4.31 -5.73
N ASP A 74 -11.08 -3.90 -4.64
CA ASP A 74 -12.48 -3.47 -4.64
C ASP A 74 -12.61 -2.02 -5.16
N HIS A 75 -11.62 -1.17 -4.88
CA HIS A 75 -11.47 0.18 -5.41
C HIS A 75 -10.00 0.65 -5.40
N SER A 76 -9.75 1.85 -5.92
CA SER A 76 -8.44 2.50 -5.88
C SER A 76 -8.47 3.75 -5.00
N HIS A 77 -7.31 4.35 -4.78
CA HIS A 77 -7.15 5.62 -4.08
C HIS A 77 -6.57 6.67 -5.02
N ALA A 78 -6.74 7.95 -4.67
CA ALA A 78 -6.11 9.07 -5.38
C ALA A 78 -4.60 9.15 -5.09
N TYR A 79 -3.91 8.03 -5.28
CA TYR A 79 -2.47 7.86 -5.14
C TYR A 79 -1.79 8.01 -6.50
N GLY A 80 -0.66 8.71 -6.54
CA GLY A 80 0.14 8.89 -7.74
C GLY A 80 1.62 8.69 -7.47
N VAL A 81 2.29 8.06 -8.44
CA VAL A 81 3.74 8.12 -8.58
C VAL A 81 4.05 9.22 -9.58
N ILE A 82 4.56 10.34 -9.10
CA ILE A 82 4.73 11.59 -9.84
C ILE A 82 6.20 11.99 -9.95
N GLY A 83 6.47 12.83 -10.93
CA GLY A 83 7.78 13.43 -11.15
C GLY A 83 8.58 12.86 -12.28
N TYR A 84 9.84 13.28 -12.32
CA TYR A 84 10.84 12.89 -13.30
C TYR A 84 12.06 12.26 -12.63
N ALA A 85 11.83 11.61 -11.48
CA ALA A 85 12.86 10.95 -10.73
C ALA A 85 13.59 9.88 -11.56
N ASN A 86 14.91 9.82 -11.39
CA ASN A 86 15.74 8.81 -12.02
C ASN A 86 15.27 7.40 -11.65
N ARG A 87 15.39 6.45 -12.59
CA ARG A 87 14.89 5.06 -12.46
C ARG A 87 15.33 4.33 -11.18
N ARG A 88 16.51 4.65 -10.64
CA ARG A 88 17.09 4.02 -9.44
C ARG A 88 16.75 4.74 -8.13
N ARG A 89 15.89 5.76 -8.16
CA ARG A 89 15.45 6.48 -6.97
C ARG A 89 14.35 5.67 -6.27
N GLN A 90 14.40 5.57 -4.95
CA GLN A 90 13.38 4.85 -4.19
C GLN A 90 12.05 5.60 -4.25
N VAL A 91 10.94 4.86 -4.36
CA VAL A 91 9.60 5.43 -4.61
C VAL A 91 9.10 6.37 -3.52
N LEU A 92 9.59 6.21 -2.28
CA LEU A 92 9.18 7.06 -1.18
C LEU A 92 10.01 8.36 -1.09
N ASN A 93 11.19 8.40 -1.72
CA ASN A 93 12.10 9.53 -1.60
C ASN A 93 11.58 10.79 -2.32
N LEU A 94 12.25 11.90 -2.03
CA LEU A 94 12.09 13.14 -2.76
C LEU A 94 12.70 13.05 -4.16
N ASP A 95 11.97 13.61 -5.12
CA ASP A 95 12.44 13.97 -6.44
C ASP A 95 12.95 15.41 -6.42
N ASN A 96 14.23 15.57 -6.73
CA ASN A 96 14.90 16.87 -6.86
C ASN A 96 15.37 17.12 -8.31
N SER A 97 14.94 16.31 -9.28
CA SER A 97 15.25 16.51 -10.70
C SER A 97 14.66 17.81 -11.25
N ARG A 98 13.50 18.21 -10.72
CA ARG A 98 12.82 19.47 -11.03
C ARG A 98 12.15 19.99 -9.77
N LEU A 99 12.23 21.30 -9.56
CA LEU A 99 11.54 21.98 -8.47
C LEU A 99 10.11 22.35 -8.90
N ALA A 100 9.19 22.37 -7.94
CA ALA A 100 7.86 22.90 -8.16
C ALA A 100 7.88 24.44 -8.24
N LEU A 101 6.72 25.05 -8.50
CA LEU A 101 6.59 26.50 -8.63
C LEU A 101 6.92 27.27 -7.35
N ASP A 102 6.85 26.61 -6.20
CA ASP A 102 7.25 27.16 -4.89
C ASP A 102 8.75 27.00 -4.60
N GLY A 103 9.53 26.46 -5.54
CA GLY A 103 10.97 26.27 -5.40
C GLY A 103 11.37 25.06 -4.55
N TYR A 104 10.43 24.23 -4.08
CA TYR A 104 10.72 23.05 -3.28
C TYR A 104 10.66 21.76 -4.10
N PRO A 105 11.41 20.70 -3.72
CA PRO A 105 11.21 19.36 -4.28
C PRO A 105 9.82 18.81 -3.90
N TYR A 106 9.49 17.67 -4.46
CA TYR A 106 8.25 16.95 -4.16
C TYR A 106 8.51 15.45 -4.00
N HIS A 107 7.63 14.75 -3.28
CA HIS A 107 7.72 13.31 -3.14
C HIS A 107 7.39 12.61 -4.45
N ILE A 108 8.13 11.54 -4.75
CA ILE A 108 7.82 10.66 -5.88
C ILE A 108 6.46 10.02 -5.69
N SER A 109 6.10 9.65 -4.46
CA SER A 109 4.81 9.07 -4.13
C SER A 109 3.93 10.05 -3.34
N ALA A 110 2.74 10.34 -3.83
CA ALA A 110 1.84 11.31 -3.20
C ALA A 110 0.36 10.89 -3.28
N TYR A 111 -0.43 11.39 -2.33
CA TYR A 111 -1.89 11.37 -2.39
C TYR A 111 -2.41 12.74 -2.78
N PHE A 112 -3.36 12.79 -3.72
CA PHE A 112 -3.98 14.03 -4.19
C PHE A 112 -5.20 14.44 -3.36
N SER A 113 -5.69 13.55 -2.50
CA SER A 113 -6.76 13.82 -1.56
C SER A 113 -6.39 13.29 -0.17
N GLY A 114 -7.10 13.79 0.86
CA GLY A 114 -6.91 13.36 2.24
C GLY A 114 -6.19 14.41 3.11
N PRO A 115 -5.89 14.07 4.38
CA PRO A 115 -5.43 15.02 5.40
C PRO A 115 -3.99 15.54 5.18
N GLY A 116 -3.30 15.05 4.15
CA GLY A 116 -1.95 15.52 3.78
C GLY A 116 -1.93 16.91 3.15
N GLY A 117 -3.04 17.34 2.55
CA GLY A 117 -3.19 18.68 1.98
C GLY A 117 -3.59 19.72 3.02
N SER A 118 -3.12 20.96 2.87
CA SER A 118 -3.62 22.09 3.65
C SER A 118 -4.55 22.96 2.82
N ALA A 119 -5.73 23.25 3.34
CA ALA A 119 -6.70 24.12 2.69
C ALA A 119 -6.41 25.63 2.88
N LYS A 120 -5.62 25.99 3.89
CA LYS A 120 -5.46 27.39 4.34
C LYS A 120 -4.07 27.98 4.11
N GLN A 121 -3.09 27.15 3.76
CA GLN A 121 -1.70 27.58 3.57
C GLN A 121 -1.07 26.80 2.43
N PRO A 122 -0.08 27.40 1.72
CA PRO A 122 0.81 26.66 0.85
C PRO A 122 1.44 25.48 1.61
N ARG A 123 1.82 24.43 0.87
CA ARG A 123 2.54 23.30 1.45
C ARG A 123 3.89 23.77 2.02
N GLY A 124 4.37 23.10 3.07
CA GLY A 124 5.74 23.29 3.56
C GLY A 124 6.79 22.65 2.63
N ASP A 125 8.06 22.90 2.92
CA ASP A 125 9.18 22.22 2.24
C ASP A 125 9.21 20.72 2.61
N PRO A 126 8.99 19.81 1.66
CA PRO A 126 8.99 18.37 1.93
C PRO A 126 10.36 17.82 2.33
N SER A 127 11.44 18.58 2.13
CA SER A 127 12.77 18.21 2.61
C SER A 127 12.84 18.11 4.14
N ASN A 128 11.94 18.82 4.83
CA ASN A 128 11.81 18.79 6.28
C ASN A 128 10.76 17.79 6.78
N ASP A 129 10.00 17.17 5.88
CA ASP A 129 9.00 16.18 6.26
C ASP A 129 9.67 14.89 6.72
N ARG A 130 9.48 14.54 8.00
CA ARG A 130 9.90 13.25 8.56
C ARG A 130 8.90 12.16 8.19
N ILE A 131 8.89 11.79 6.93
CA ILE A 131 8.09 10.67 6.41
C ILE A 131 8.85 9.32 6.56
N PHE A 132 10.13 9.37 6.96
CA PHE A 132 11.03 8.24 7.22
C PHE A 132 11.50 8.18 8.67
#